data_AF-A0A840VK79-F1
#
_entry.id   AF-A0A840VK79-F1
#
_cell.length_a   1.000
_cell.length_b   1.000
_cell.length_c   1.000
_cell.angle_alpha   90.00
_cell.angle_beta   90.00
_cell.angle_gamma   90.00
#
_symmetry.space_group_name_H-M   'P 1'
#
loop_
_entity.id
_entity.type
_entity.pdbx_description
1 polymer ?
#
loop_
_entity_poly.entity_id
_entity_poly.type
_entity_poly.pdbx_seq_one_letter_code
_entity_poly.pdbx_strand_id
1 'polypeptide(L)'
;MGYELHITRAAEYYDSEEHPIALDEWFSYAENTPALTVGGWIWWGEDRHPFYVYTCADGSVVSMTWFEGAIDVKGHFGGDAYREFGSFAEDLRADLQGDDGERYTASGVLPPDN
;
A
#
# COMPACT_ATOMS: atom_id res chain seq x y z
N MET A 1 -14.31 2.90 -11.70
CA MET A 1 -13.77 3.89 -10.76
C MET A 1 -12.91 3.09 -9.82
N GLY A 2 -11.62 2.99 -10.12
CA GLY A 2 -10.67 2.26 -9.28
C GLY A 2 -10.32 3.17 -8.14
N TYR A 3 -10.66 2.76 -6.92
CA TYR A 3 -10.15 3.42 -5.73
C TYR A 3 -8.72 2.95 -5.53
N GLU A 4 -7.86 3.81 -5.00
CA GLU A 4 -6.44 3.55 -4.77
C GLU A 4 -6.14 3.89 -3.31
N LEU A 5 -5.30 3.07 -2.70
CA LEU A 5 -4.84 3.23 -1.34
C LEU A 5 -3.33 3.40 -1.37
N HIS A 6 -2.81 4.28 -0.55
CA HIS A 6 -1.39 4.61 -0.43
C HIS A 6 -0.93 4.33 0.99
N ILE A 7 0.10 3.49 1.13
CA ILE A 7 0.77 3.27 2.41
C ILE A 7 1.98 4.20 2.44
N THR A 8 1.97 5.16 3.36
CA THR A 8 3.02 6.17 3.51
C THR A 8 3.32 6.40 4.98
N ARG A 9 4.57 6.70 5.34
CA ARG A 9 4.90 7.16 6.70
C ARG A 9 4.80 8.67 6.86
N ALA A 10 4.64 9.38 5.74
CA ALA A 10 4.41 10.82 5.76
C ALA A 10 2.97 11.14 6.12
N ALA A 11 2.72 12.39 6.51
CA ALA A 11 1.37 12.84 6.82
C ALA A 11 0.44 12.72 5.60
N GLU A 12 0.99 12.93 4.41
CA GLU A 12 0.28 12.81 3.14
C GLU A 12 1.09 11.97 2.14
N TYR A 13 0.40 11.23 1.28
CA TYR A 13 1.05 10.28 0.36
C TYR A 13 2.00 10.98 -0.61
N TYR A 14 1.73 12.23 -0.97
CA TYR A 14 2.58 13.05 -1.83
C TYR A 14 3.81 13.62 -1.13
N ASP A 15 3.87 13.61 0.20
CA ASP A 15 5.05 13.95 1.00
C ASP A 15 5.81 12.70 1.46
N SER A 16 5.53 11.53 0.86
CA SER A 16 6.20 10.27 1.20
C SER A 16 7.73 10.33 1.07
N GLU A 17 8.28 11.26 0.29
CA GLU A 17 9.71 11.55 0.22
C GLU A 17 10.33 12.04 1.54
N GLU A 18 9.55 12.64 2.45
CA GLU A 18 10.05 13.08 3.77
C GLU A 18 10.32 11.90 4.70
N HIS A 19 9.48 10.87 4.62
CA HIS A 19 9.58 9.65 5.39
C HIS A 19 9.40 8.40 4.50
N PRO A 20 10.33 8.12 3.59
CA PRO A 20 10.13 7.09 2.59
C PRO A 20 10.24 5.70 3.21
N ILE A 21 9.35 4.81 2.78
CA ILE A 21 9.55 3.37 2.89
C ILE A 21 10.65 3.03 1.88
N ALA A 22 11.78 2.49 2.32
CA ALA A 22 12.87 2.16 1.40
C ALA A 22 12.44 1.01 0.47
N LEU A 23 12.87 1.05 -0.80
CA LEU A 23 12.55 0.00 -1.77
C LEU A 23 13.02 -1.39 -1.30
N ASP A 24 14.23 -1.47 -0.72
CA ASP A 24 14.79 -2.71 -0.18
C ASP A 24 14.00 -3.23 1.04
N GLU A 25 13.45 -2.31 1.84
CA GLU A 25 12.57 -2.64 2.96
C GLU A 25 11.25 -3.22 2.46
N TRP A 26 10.66 -2.62 1.44
CA TRP A 26 9.47 -3.14 0.77
C TRP A 26 9.71 -4.53 0.17
N PHE A 27 10.82 -4.73 -0.55
CA PHE A 27 11.16 -6.03 -1.11
C PHE A 27 11.35 -7.09 -0.04
N SER A 28 12.13 -6.76 1.00
CA SER A 28 12.32 -7.66 2.15
C SER A 28 10.99 -8.02 2.80
N TYR A 29 10.11 -7.05 3.00
CA TYR A 29 8.78 -7.27 3.57
C TYR A 29 7.90 -8.15 2.67
N ALA A 30 7.85 -7.86 1.37
CA ALA A 30 7.06 -8.60 0.41
C ALA A 30 7.56 -10.05 0.22
N GLU A 31 8.87 -10.27 0.23
CA GLU A 31 9.46 -11.61 0.19
C GLU A 31 9.22 -12.41 1.47
N ASN A 32 9.14 -11.76 2.64
CA ASN A 32 8.79 -12.41 3.90
C ASN A 32 7.28 -12.63 4.05
N THR A 33 6.45 -12.02 3.20
CA THR A 33 5.00 -12.13 3.28
C THR A 33 4.49 -13.15 2.26
N PRO A 34 4.16 -14.39 2.67
CA PRO A 34 3.72 -15.45 1.74
C PRO A 34 2.39 -15.14 1.06
N ALA A 35 1.63 -14.17 1.56
CA ALA A 35 0.38 -13.72 0.93
C ALA A 35 0.62 -12.81 -0.29
N LEU A 36 1.81 -12.22 -0.42
CA LEU A 36 2.19 -11.38 -1.56
C LEU A 36 2.85 -12.24 -2.63
N THR A 37 2.28 -12.24 -3.82
CA THR A 37 2.85 -12.95 -4.98
C THR A 37 3.34 -11.94 -6.00
N VAL A 38 4.53 -12.13 -6.58
CA VAL A 38 5.00 -11.27 -7.67
C VAL A 38 4.07 -11.44 -8.87
N GLY A 39 3.26 -10.41 -9.17
CA GLY A 39 2.32 -10.43 -10.30
C GLY A 39 2.99 -10.12 -11.63
N GLY A 40 4.17 -9.51 -11.57
CA GLY A 40 4.94 -9.13 -12.72
C GLY A 40 5.84 -7.97 -12.40
N TRP A 41 6.12 -7.18 -13.42
CA TRP A 41 7.05 -6.08 -13.30
C TRP A 41 6.59 -4.89 -14.12
N ILE A 42 6.79 -3.71 -13.56
CA ILE A 42 6.47 -2.43 -14.15
C ILE A 42 7.75 -1.63 -14.36
N TRP A 43 7.70 -0.73 -15.33
CA TRP A 43 8.81 0.14 -15.68
C TRP A 43 8.54 1.53 -15.14
N TRP A 44 9.46 2.03 -14.33
CA TRP A 44 9.45 3.40 -13.79
C TRP A 44 10.67 4.11 -14.33
N GLY A 45 10.48 4.87 -15.41
CA GLY A 45 11.60 5.46 -16.15
C GLY A 45 12.49 4.38 -16.77
N GLU A 46 13.74 4.30 -16.33
CA GLU A 46 14.73 3.33 -16.80
C GLU A 46 14.81 2.06 -15.92
N ASP A 47 14.24 2.12 -14.71
CA ASP A 47 14.28 1.05 -13.73
C ASP A 47 13.02 0.18 -13.78
N ARG A 48 13.19 -1.11 -13.48
CA ARG A 48 12.11 -2.09 -13.49
C ARG A 48 11.86 -2.59 -12.07
N HIS A 49 10.66 -2.32 -11.55
CA HIS A 49 10.26 -2.74 -10.22
C HIS A 49 9.25 -3.89 -10.31
N PRO A 50 9.35 -4.92 -9.46
CA PRO A 50 8.31 -5.92 -9.36
C PRO A 50 7.09 -5.29 -8.69
N PHE A 51 5.90 -5.63 -9.20
CA PHE A 51 4.67 -5.37 -8.46
C PHE A 51 4.18 -6.68 -7.85
N TYR A 52 3.64 -6.56 -6.65
CA TYR A 52 3.10 -7.67 -5.91
C TYR A 52 1.59 -7.68 -6.04
N VAL A 53 1.01 -8.85 -5.94
CA VAL A 53 -0.43 -9.07 -6.02
C VAL A 53 -0.84 -9.74 -4.73
N TYR A 54 -1.87 -9.19 -4.11
CA TYR A 54 -2.48 -9.70 -2.91
C TYR A 54 -3.93 -10.06 -3.21
N THR A 55 -4.32 -11.28 -2.81
CA THR A 55 -5.70 -11.74 -2.92
C THR A 55 -6.33 -11.58 -1.55
N CYS A 56 -7.25 -10.62 -1.44
CA CYS A 56 -8.03 -10.37 -0.23
C CYS A 56 -8.90 -11.58 0.13
N ALA A 57 -9.29 -11.67 1.41
CA ALA A 57 -10.16 -12.73 1.89
C ALA A 57 -11.53 -12.79 1.18
N ASP A 58 -12.01 -11.66 0.66
CA ASP A 58 -13.24 -11.53 -0.13
C ASP A 58 -13.10 -12.08 -1.57
N GLY A 59 -11.90 -12.51 -1.97
CA GLY A 59 -11.58 -12.94 -3.34
C GLY A 59 -11.27 -11.78 -4.30
N SER A 60 -11.34 -10.55 -3.80
CA SER A 60 -10.85 -9.37 -4.50
C SER A 60 -9.33 -9.43 -4.65
N VAL A 61 -8.82 -9.07 -5.83
CA VAL A 61 -7.38 -9.07 -6.12
C VAL A 61 -6.91 -7.63 -6.25
N VAL A 62 -5.83 -7.31 -5.55
CA VAL A 62 -5.19 -6.00 -5.61
C VAL A 62 -3.74 -6.13 -6.03
N SER A 63 -3.21 -5.10 -6.67
CA SER A 63 -1.81 -4.94 -7.01
C SER A 63 -1.17 -3.90 -6.10
N MET A 64 -0.05 -4.24 -5.49
CA MET A 64 0.77 -3.39 -4.64
C MET A 64 2.09 -3.08 -5.33
N THR A 65 2.47 -1.81 -5.35
CA THR A 65 3.66 -1.30 -6.04
C THR A 65 4.36 -0.27 -5.18
N TRP A 66 5.68 -0.35 -5.07
CA TRP A 66 6.45 0.73 -4.48
C TRP A 66 6.62 1.87 -5.49
N PHE A 67 6.35 3.11 -5.06
CA PHE A 67 6.49 4.32 -5.85
C PHE A 67 6.86 5.52 -4.96
N GLU A 68 7.98 6.18 -5.28
CA GLU A 68 8.47 7.41 -4.64
C GLU A 68 8.49 7.40 -3.09
N GLY A 69 8.69 6.23 -2.47
CA GLY A 69 8.74 6.10 -1.00
C GLY A 69 7.41 5.72 -0.35
N ALA A 70 6.34 5.54 -1.13
CA ALA A 70 5.07 4.99 -0.69
C ALA A 70 4.79 3.63 -1.37
N ILE A 71 3.86 2.86 -0.80
CA ILE A 71 3.29 1.68 -1.45
C ILE A 71 1.91 2.03 -1.97
N ASP A 72 1.78 1.99 -3.29
CA ASP A 72 0.52 2.20 -3.99
C ASP A 72 -0.22 0.87 -4.14
N VAL A 73 -1.46 0.84 -3.70
CA VAL A 73 -2.34 -0.32 -3.71
C VAL A 73 -3.52 -0.01 -4.62
N LYS A 74 -3.53 -0.67 -5.79
CA LYS A 74 -4.57 -0.52 -6.80
C LYS A 74 -5.40 -1.79 -6.87
N GLY A 75 -6.72 -1.67 -6.87
CA GLY A 75 -7.56 -2.83 -7.09
C GLY A 75 -9.03 -2.58 -6.83
N HIS A 76 -9.79 -3.67 -6.79
CA HIS A 76 -11.18 -3.61 -6.37
C HIS A 76 -11.25 -3.89 -4.87
N PHE A 77 -11.66 -2.90 -4.08
CA PHE A 77 -11.82 -3.07 -2.65
C PHE A 77 -13.28 -3.38 -2.33
N GLY A 78 -13.55 -4.58 -1.82
CA GLY A 78 -14.84 -4.91 -1.22
C GLY A 78 -14.86 -4.48 0.25
N GLY A 79 -15.82 -3.63 0.64
CA GLY A 79 -16.19 -3.32 2.02
C GLY A 79 -15.05 -2.96 2.98
N ASP A 80 -14.46 -3.99 3.60
CA ASP A 80 -13.50 -3.93 4.71
C ASP A 80 -12.03 -4.11 4.28
N ALA A 81 -11.70 -3.98 3.00
CA ALA A 81 -10.34 -4.24 2.49
C ALA A 81 -9.25 -3.43 3.21
N TYR A 82 -9.60 -2.24 3.73
CA TYR A 82 -8.72 -1.40 4.54
C TYR A 82 -8.22 -2.06 5.83
N ARG A 83 -8.89 -3.08 6.38
CA ARG A 83 -8.41 -3.80 7.56
C ARG A 83 -7.18 -4.64 7.27
N GLU A 84 -7.17 -5.29 6.11
CA GLU A 84 -6.04 -6.09 5.65
C GLU A 84 -4.84 -5.16 5.40
N PHE A 85 -5.04 -4.11 4.59
CA PHE A 85 -3.99 -3.12 4.31
C PHE A 85 -3.57 -2.30 5.53
N GLY A 86 -4.47 -2.10 6.50
CA GLY A 86 -4.13 -1.46 7.76
C GLY A 86 -3.11 -2.27 8.55
N SER A 87 -3.21 -3.61 8.52
CA SER A 87 -2.21 -4.48 9.15
C SER A 87 -0.85 -4.40 8.45
N PHE A 88 -0.85 -4.32 7.11
CA PHE A 88 0.35 -4.07 6.31
C PHE A 88 1.01 -2.73 6.66
N ALA A 89 0.20 -1.69 6.78
CA ALA A 89 0.67 -0.35 7.16
C ALA A 89 1.30 -0.37 8.57
N GLU A 90 0.65 -1.01 9.55
CA GLU A 90 1.20 -1.12 10.91
C GLU A 90 2.54 -1.88 10.96
N ASP A 91 2.70 -2.97 10.20
CA ASP A 91 3.97 -3.71 10.15
C ASP A 91 5.10 -2.85 9.56
N LEU A 92 4.78 -2.12 8.49
CA LEU A 92 5.68 -1.14 7.87
C LEU A 92 5.83 0.15 8.71
N ARG A 93 5.18 0.25 9.87
CA ARG A 93 5.10 1.47 10.69
C ARG A 93 4.73 2.70 9.87
N ALA A 94 3.74 2.53 9.02
CA ALA A 94 3.21 3.51 8.09
C ALA A 94 1.71 3.68 8.31
N ASP A 95 1.15 4.72 7.71
CA ASP A 95 -0.26 5.02 7.65
C ASP A 95 -0.83 4.60 6.30
N LEU A 96 -2.10 4.15 6.31
CA LEU A 96 -2.85 3.85 5.10
C LEU A 96 -3.75 5.04 4.78
N GLN A 97 -3.55 5.67 3.63
CA GLN A 97 -4.31 6.82 3.15
C GLN A 97 -5.01 6.47 1.84
N GLY A 98 -6.28 6.82 1.68
CA GLY A 98 -6.98 6.73 0.40
C GLY A 98 -6.76 7.96 -0.47
N ASP A 99 -7.10 7.85 -1.75
CA ASP A 99 -7.00 8.94 -2.74
C ASP A 99 -7.73 10.24 -2.30
N ASP A 100 -8.80 10.13 -1.50
CA ASP A 100 -9.56 11.28 -0.96
C ASP A 100 -8.92 11.88 0.32
N GLY A 101 -7.76 11.38 0.76
CA GLY A 101 -7.08 11.78 1.99
C GLY A 101 -7.59 11.08 3.26
N GLU A 102 -8.57 10.19 3.13
CA GLU A 102 -9.11 9.35 4.20
C GLU A 102 -8.01 8.46 4.79
N ARG A 103 -7.85 8.45 6.12
CA ARG A 103 -6.87 7.57 6.77
C ARG A 103 -7.56 6.34 7.34
N TYR A 104 -6.90 5.21 7.17
CA TYR A 104 -7.39 3.90 7.54
C TYR A 104 -6.36 3.21 8.44
N THR A 105 -6.85 2.44 9.41
CA THR A 105 -6.03 1.58 10.26
C THR A 105 -6.63 0.19 10.34
N ALA A 106 -5.88 -0.78 10.85
CA ALA A 106 -6.41 -2.12 11.13
C ALA A 106 -7.66 -2.09 12.06
N SER A 107 -7.77 -1.04 12.89
CA SER A 107 -8.88 -0.84 13.82
C SER A 107 -10.08 -0.08 13.23
N GLY A 108 -9.93 0.60 12.08
CA GLY A 108 -10.99 1.36 11.42
C GLY A 108 -10.52 2.64 10.75
N VAL A 109 -11.48 3.44 10.27
CA VAL A 109 -11.22 4.75 9.64
C VAL A 109 -10.84 5.76 10.73
N LEU A 110 -9.71 6.44 10.56
CA LEU A 110 -9.31 7.56 11.40
C LEU A 110 -10.02 8.84 10.90
N PRO A 111 -10.60 9.64 11.79
CA PRO A 111 -11.06 10.97 11.40
C PRO A 111 -9.87 11.81 10.93
N PRO A 112 -10.06 12.74 9.98
CA PRO A 112 -9.00 13.68 9.60
C PRO A 112 -8.56 14.46 10.85
N ASP A 113 -7.24 14.53 11.07
CA ASP A 113 -6.67 15.32 12.16
C ASP A 113 -6.99 16.80 11.87
N ASN A 114 -7.78 17.42 12.76
CA ASN A 114 -8.37 18.75 12.58
C ASN A 114 -7.51 19.85 13.19
#